data_AF-A0A9E5FG90-F1
#
_entry.id   AF-A0A9E5FG90-F1
#
_cell.length_a   1.000
_cell.length_b   1.000
_cell.length_c   1.000
_cell.angle_alpha   90.00
_cell.angle_beta   90.00
_cell.angle_gamma   90.00
#
_symmetry.space_group_name_H-M   'P 1'
#
loop_
_entity.id
_entity.type
_entity.pdbx_description
1 polymer ?
#
loop_
_entity_poly.entity_id
_entity_poly.type
_entity_poly.pdbx_seq_one_letter_code
_entity_poly.pdbx_strand_id
1 'polypeptide(L)'
;AAMAGALDPSAMDKVQEQIAKDKQPNFFRRLKRVNSIFDLAGSGVTVSYQDGRNRKSVTVPSPLSDPSVANDLLPQLFALLSTAPDPESSEQVEQPARLNVNTAPAAVLALIPDLEEADIQQILGNQPAGDDVSGASPAWLFTKAQIAPSKLAKVEKYLTTHPTAVRVQVAARVKGAKSAALMEGTIDLGGPRPRLTSLRDLSDQASTLLPQAP
;
A
#
# COMPACT_ATOMS: atom_id res chain seq x y z
N ALA A 1 -22.90 15.09 -15.06
CA ALA A 1 -24.23 15.18 -14.43
C ALA A 1 -24.88 13.80 -14.48
N ALA A 2 -24.57 12.92 -13.52
CA ALA A 2 -25.27 11.66 -13.33
C ALA A 2 -25.96 11.77 -11.97
N MET A 3 -27.28 11.60 -11.98
CA MET A 3 -28.15 11.85 -10.84
C MET A 3 -27.74 10.98 -9.64
N ALA A 4 -27.29 11.64 -8.57
CA ALA A 4 -27.40 11.11 -7.23
C ALA A 4 -28.91 11.09 -6.87
N GLY A 5 -29.65 10.16 -7.46
CA GLY A 5 -30.99 9.85 -7.01
C GLY A 5 -30.87 9.26 -5.62
N ALA A 6 -31.39 9.98 -4.62
CA ALA A 6 -31.57 9.44 -3.28
C ALA A 6 -32.24 8.07 -3.41
N LEU A 7 -31.51 7.01 -3.02
CA LEU A 7 -32.01 5.66 -3.04
C LEU A 7 -33.24 5.63 -2.12
N ASP A 8 -34.40 5.27 -2.66
CA ASP A 8 -35.63 5.09 -1.90
C ASP A 8 -35.35 4.16 -0.70
N PRO A 9 -35.62 4.59 0.55
CA PRO A 9 -35.31 3.79 1.74
C PRO A 9 -35.95 2.40 1.69
N SER A 10 -37.13 2.26 1.08
CA SER A 10 -37.78 0.96 0.89
C SER A 10 -37.08 0.05 -0.12
N ALA A 11 -36.34 0.63 -1.08
CA ALA A 11 -35.51 -0.11 -2.01
C ALA A 11 -34.21 -0.59 -1.35
N MET A 12 -33.66 0.18 -0.41
CA MET A 12 -32.47 -0.21 0.37
C MET A 12 -32.74 -1.41 1.26
N ASP A 13 -33.90 -1.49 1.90
CA ASP A 13 -34.29 -2.66 2.70
C ASP A 13 -34.37 -3.93 1.85
N LYS A 14 -35.00 -3.85 0.66
CA LYS A 14 -35.08 -4.96 -0.30
C LYS A 14 -33.71 -5.35 -0.87
N VAL A 15 -32.82 -4.38 -1.07
CA VAL A 15 -31.43 -4.61 -1.48
C VAL A 15 -30.67 -5.32 -0.37
N GLN A 16 -30.81 -4.92 0.89
CA GLN A 16 -30.18 -5.58 2.04
C GLN A 16 -30.69 -7.02 2.22
N GLU A 17 -31.99 -7.25 2.07
CA GLU A 17 -32.56 -8.61 2.09
C GLU A 17 -32.01 -9.49 0.97
N GLN A 18 -31.87 -8.94 -0.24
CA GLN A 18 -31.29 -9.67 -1.37
C GLN A 18 -29.80 -9.95 -1.15
N ILE A 19 -29.04 -9.01 -0.57
CA ILE A 19 -27.64 -9.23 -0.19
C ILE A 19 -27.54 -10.34 0.88
N ALA A 20 -28.45 -10.37 1.86
CA ALA A 20 -28.48 -11.41 2.88
C ALA A 20 -28.79 -12.80 2.29
N LYS A 21 -29.66 -12.88 1.29
CA LYS A 21 -29.92 -14.11 0.52
C LYS A 21 -28.72 -14.52 -0.34
N ASP A 22 -28.07 -13.57 -1.00
CA ASP A 22 -26.91 -13.81 -1.86
C ASP A 22 -25.66 -14.24 -1.05
N LYS A 23 -25.61 -14.00 0.28
CA LYS A 23 -24.57 -14.51 1.19
C LYS A 23 -24.67 -16.01 1.48
N GLN A 24 -25.73 -16.70 1.05
CA GLN A 24 -25.89 -18.13 1.29
C GLN A 24 -24.98 -18.96 0.36
N PRO A 25 -24.34 -20.03 0.87
CA PRO A 25 -23.30 -20.79 0.16
C PRO A 25 -23.78 -21.50 -1.12
N ASN A 26 -25.09 -21.61 -1.34
CA ASN A 26 -25.68 -22.30 -2.49
C ASN A 26 -25.97 -21.40 -3.70
N PHE A 27 -25.58 -20.11 -3.67
CA PHE A 27 -25.86 -19.18 -4.75
C PHE A 27 -24.68 -19.06 -5.73
N PHE A 28 -24.68 -19.89 -6.78
CA PHE A 28 -23.65 -19.88 -7.83
C PHE A 28 -23.83 -18.70 -8.81
N ARG A 29 -23.47 -17.48 -8.39
CA ARG A 29 -23.17 -16.38 -9.32
C ARG A 29 -21.70 -16.40 -9.69
N ARG A 30 -21.40 -16.13 -10.96
CA ARG A 30 -20.02 -15.89 -11.42
C ARG A 30 -19.53 -14.57 -10.79
N LEU A 31 -18.78 -14.68 -9.70
CA LEU A 31 -18.20 -13.53 -9.02
C LEU A 31 -17.14 -12.88 -9.92
N LYS A 32 -17.08 -11.55 -9.93
CA LYS A 32 -15.98 -10.82 -10.56
C LYS A 32 -14.74 -11.04 -9.70
N ARG A 33 -13.66 -11.54 -10.30
CA ARG A 33 -12.39 -11.69 -9.60
C ARG A 33 -11.83 -10.30 -9.31
N VAL A 34 -11.54 -10.05 -8.04
CA VAL A 34 -10.86 -8.83 -7.57
C VAL A 34 -9.38 -9.19 -7.51
N ASN A 35 -8.55 -8.50 -8.30
CA ASN A 35 -7.11 -8.79 -8.34
C ASN A 35 -6.33 -7.82 -7.45
N SER A 36 -6.86 -6.62 -7.25
CA SER A 36 -6.30 -5.57 -6.40
C SER A 36 -7.37 -4.99 -5.46
N ILE A 37 -6.98 -4.52 -4.28
CA ILE A 37 -7.87 -3.74 -3.40
C ILE A 37 -8.31 -2.45 -4.10
N PHE A 38 -7.47 -1.87 -4.98
CA PHE A 38 -7.82 -0.69 -5.75
C PHE A 38 -8.91 -0.95 -6.81
N ASP A 39 -9.13 -2.20 -7.25
CA ASP A 39 -10.26 -2.54 -8.13
C ASP A 39 -11.62 -2.26 -7.45
N LEU A 40 -11.64 -2.18 -6.11
CA LEU A 40 -12.83 -1.86 -5.34
C LEU A 40 -13.14 -0.35 -5.35
N ALA A 41 -12.14 0.50 -5.58
CA ALA A 41 -12.31 1.95 -5.69
C ALA A 41 -12.98 2.29 -7.03
N GLY A 42 -14.16 2.92 -7.00
CA GLY A 42 -14.96 3.21 -8.19
C GLY A 42 -15.73 2.01 -8.76
N SER A 43 -15.71 0.86 -8.08
CA SER A 43 -16.59 -0.27 -8.42
C SER A 43 -18.00 -0.09 -7.83
N GLY A 44 -18.98 -0.80 -8.37
CA GLY A 44 -20.34 -0.82 -7.84
C GLY A 44 -20.98 -2.19 -8.04
N VAL A 45 -21.86 -2.56 -7.13
CA VAL A 45 -22.61 -3.82 -7.21
C VAL A 45 -24.01 -3.50 -7.70
N THR A 46 -24.42 -4.15 -8.79
CA THR A 46 -25.81 -4.07 -9.26
C THR A 46 -26.63 -5.17 -8.61
N VAL A 47 -27.48 -4.80 -7.66
CA VAL A 47 -28.41 -5.71 -6.98
C VAL A 47 -29.72 -5.67 -7.73
N SER A 48 -30.21 -6.84 -8.15
CA SER A 48 -31.53 -6.97 -8.75
C SER A 48 -32.48 -7.60 -7.75
N TYR A 49 -33.61 -6.95 -7.49
CA TYR A 49 -34.66 -7.45 -6.62
C TYR A 49 -36.01 -7.50 -7.35
N GLN A 50 -36.92 -8.36 -6.87
CA GLN A 50 -38.29 -8.39 -7.35
C GLN A 50 -39.15 -7.38 -6.60
N ASP A 51 -39.91 -6.60 -7.35
CA ASP A 51 -40.90 -5.65 -6.83
C ASP A 51 -42.25 -6.00 -7.46
N GLY A 52 -42.99 -6.89 -6.80
CA GLY A 52 -44.19 -7.52 -7.36
C GLY A 52 -43.86 -8.40 -8.57
N ARG A 53 -44.44 -8.09 -9.75
CA ARG A 53 -44.17 -8.82 -11.01
C ARG A 53 -42.95 -8.30 -11.79
N ASN A 54 -42.38 -7.16 -11.39
CA ASN A 54 -41.28 -6.52 -12.12
C ASN A 54 -39.95 -6.73 -11.42
N ARG A 55 -38.88 -6.88 -12.21
CA ARG A 55 -37.49 -6.94 -11.73
C ARG A 55 -36.89 -5.54 -11.80
N LYS A 56 -36.45 -5.00 -10.67
CA LYS A 56 -35.72 -3.74 -10.61
C LYS A 56 -34.26 -4.00 -10.28
N SER A 57 -33.37 -3.18 -10.83
CA SER A 57 -31.93 -3.25 -10.59
C SER A 57 -31.47 -1.91 -10.02
N VAL A 58 -30.74 -1.97 -8.92
CA VAL A 58 -30.16 -0.81 -8.25
C VAL A 58 -28.65 -1.01 -8.18
N THR A 59 -27.89 -0.04 -8.66
CA THR A 59 -26.44 -0.02 -8.56
C THR A 59 -26.03 0.68 -7.27
N VAL A 60 -25.42 -0.07 -6.36
CA VAL A 60 -24.85 0.46 -5.11
C VAL A 60 -23.36 0.71 -5.36
N PRO A 61 -22.89 1.96 -5.30
CA PRO A 61 -21.47 2.27 -5.46
C PRO A 61 -20.66 1.77 -4.26
N SER A 62 -19.40 1.44 -4.49
CA SER A 62 -18.44 1.10 -3.44
C SER A 62 -18.24 2.29 -2.50
N PRO A 63 -18.16 2.09 -1.17
CA PRO A 63 -17.86 3.15 -0.21
C PRO A 63 -16.48 3.77 -0.46
N LEU A 64 -15.59 3.05 -1.15
CA LEU A 64 -14.26 3.53 -1.54
C LEU A 64 -14.27 4.50 -2.74
N SER A 65 -15.46 4.80 -3.29
CA SER A 65 -15.62 5.83 -4.33
C SER A 65 -15.60 7.24 -3.74
N ASP A 66 -15.89 7.39 -2.45
CA ASP A 66 -15.74 8.66 -1.73
C ASP A 66 -14.31 8.75 -1.17
N PRO A 67 -13.52 9.77 -1.56
CA PRO A 67 -12.15 9.96 -1.06
C PRO A 67 -12.07 10.08 0.47
N SER A 68 -13.09 10.65 1.12
CA SER A 68 -13.10 10.84 2.58
C SER A 68 -13.18 9.48 3.28
N VAL A 69 -14.10 8.63 2.82
CA VAL A 69 -14.29 7.27 3.35
C VAL A 69 -13.12 6.37 2.97
N ALA A 70 -12.56 6.55 1.77
CA ALA A 70 -11.40 5.78 1.31
C ALA A 70 -10.15 6.03 2.17
N ASN A 71 -9.94 7.25 2.65
CA ASN A 71 -8.82 7.58 3.55
C ASN A 71 -8.84 6.78 4.85
N ASP A 72 -10.03 6.53 5.41
CA ASP A 72 -10.17 5.80 6.68
C ASP A 72 -10.19 4.28 6.49
N LEU A 73 -10.86 3.80 5.42
CA LEU A 73 -11.09 2.37 5.21
C LEU A 73 -9.94 1.67 4.47
N LEU A 74 -9.29 2.32 3.50
CA LEU A 74 -8.22 1.66 2.72
C LEU A 74 -7.06 1.19 3.60
N PRO A 75 -6.52 1.99 4.54
CA PRO A 75 -5.46 1.52 5.42
C PRO A 75 -5.87 0.30 6.25
N GLN A 76 -7.12 0.26 6.75
CA GLN A 76 -7.65 -0.87 7.50
C GLN A 76 -7.80 -2.12 6.62
N LEU A 77 -8.28 -1.96 5.39
CA LEU A 77 -8.37 -3.05 4.42
C LEU A 77 -6.99 -3.60 4.07
N PHE A 78 -6.00 -2.74 3.84
CA PHE A 78 -4.62 -3.17 3.63
C PHE A 78 -4.08 -3.91 4.85
N ALA A 79 -4.36 -3.46 6.07
CA ALA A 79 -3.92 -4.15 7.28
C ALA A 79 -4.57 -5.54 7.45
N LEU A 80 -5.87 -5.68 7.15
CA LEU A 80 -6.60 -6.94 7.30
C LEU A 80 -6.34 -7.93 6.15
N LEU A 81 -6.07 -7.45 4.94
CA LEU A 81 -5.91 -8.27 3.75
C LEU A 81 -4.44 -8.52 3.38
N SER A 82 -3.49 -7.83 4.02
CA SER A 82 -2.07 -8.15 3.90
C SER A 82 -1.76 -9.36 4.78
N THR A 83 -2.05 -10.55 4.28
CA THR A 83 -1.62 -11.79 4.94
C THR A 83 -0.14 -12.03 4.62
N ALA A 84 0.74 -11.83 5.60
CA ALA A 84 1.99 -12.56 5.60
C ALA A 84 1.64 -14.05 5.78
N PRO A 85 2.17 -14.96 4.95
CA PRO A 85 1.92 -16.38 5.14
C PRO A 85 2.40 -16.82 6.53
N ASP A 86 1.60 -17.66 7.19
CA ASP A 86 1.92 -18.18 8.52
C ASP A 86 3.29 -18.90 8.48
N PRO A 87 4.20 -18.63 9.44
CA PRO A 87 5.55 -19.21 9.47
C PRO A 87 5.58 -20.69 9.89
N GLU A 88 4.49 -21.45 9.70
CA GLU A 88 4.35 -22.82 10.19
C GLU A 88 5.20 -23.84 9.43
N SER A 89 5.76 -23.48 8.28
CA SER A 89 6.81 -24.26 7.64
C SER A 89 8.06 -23.40 7.46
N SER A 90 9.20 -23.97 7.81
CA SER A 90 10.54 -23.37 7.72
C SER A 90 10.96 -22.99 6.29
N GLU A 91 10.12 -23.22 5.29
CA GLU A 91 10.19 -22.61 3.96
C GLU A 91 9.75 -21.15 4.07
N GLN A 92 10.70 -20.36 4.59
CA GLN A 92 10.73 -18.92 4.62
C GLN A 92 10.13 -18.33 3.34
N VAL A 93 8.92 -17.78 3.43
CA VAL A 93 8.42 -16.92 2.35
C VAL A 93 9.20 -15.61 2.45
N GLU A 94 10.38 -15.57 1.85
CA GLU A 94 11.08 -14.32 1.56
C GLU A 94 10.13 -13.48 0.71
N GLN A 95 9.68 -12.35 1.27
CA GLN A 95 8.87 -11.43 0.50
C GLN A 95 9.72 -10.90 -0.66
N PRO A 96 9.21 -10.92 -1.90
CA PRO A 96 9.95 -10.36 -3.02
C PRO A 96 10.27 -8.90 -2.73
N ALA A 97 11.49 -8.47 -3.06
CA ALA A 97 11.90 -7.09 -2.85
C ALA A 97 10.98 -6.14 -3.64
N ARG A 98 10.33 -5.24 -2.92
CA ARG A 98 9.47 -4.19 -3.47
C ARG A 98 10.11 -2.83 -3.21
N LEU A 99 9.79 -1.87 -4.06
CA LEU A 99 10.26 -0.50 -3.92
C LEU A 99 9.48 0.22 -2.83
N ASN A 100 10.18 0.81 -1.86
CA ASN A 100 9.55 1.68 -0.88
C ASN A 100 9.18 3.02 -1.51
N VAL A 101 7.89 3.26 -1.75
CA VAL A 101 7.39 4.47 -2.41
C VAL A 101 7.56 5.73 -1.57
N ASN A 102 7.69 5.59 -0.24
CA ASN A 102 7.88 6.71 0.68
C ASN A 102 9.31 7.31 0.58
N THR A 103 10.29 6.54 0.12
CA THR A 103 11.70 6.96 0.05
C THR A 103 12.30 6.85 -1.36
N ALA A 104 11.53 6.38 -2.33
CA ALA A 104 12.01 6.19 -3.69
C ALA A 104 12.31 7.53 -4.39
N PRO A 105 13.49 7.69 -5.00
CA PRO A 105 13.79 8.85 -5.83
C PRO A 105 13.11 8.73 -7.20
N ALA A 106 12.94 9.87 -7.88
CA ALA A 106 12.29 9.99 -9.19
C ALA A 106 12.83 8.98 -10.23
N ALA A 107 14.16 8.83 -10.30
CA ALA A 107 14.82 7.95 -11.26
C ALA A 107 14.45 6.47 -11.06
N VAL A 108 14.17 6.05 -9.82
CA VAL A 108 13.80 4.66 -9.52
C VAL A 108 12.31 4.44 -9.76
N LEU A 109 11.46 5.44 -9.45
CA LEU A 109 10.03 5.39 -9.80
C LEU A 109 9.82 5.30 -11.32
N ALA A 110 10.67 5.97 -12.11
CA ALA A 110 10.63 5.91 -13.57
C ALA A 110 10.93 4.51 -14.17
N LEU A 111 11.48 3.58 -13.38
CA LEU A 111 11.71 2.21 -13.81
C LEU A 111 10.46 1.32 -13.69
N ILE A 112 9.42 1.80 -13.00
CA ILE A 112 8.17 1.04 -12.81
C ILE A 112 7.34 1.15 -14.09
N PRO A 113 6.89 0.01 -14.67
CA PRO A 113 6.02 0.04 -15.84
C PRO A 113 4.68 0.71 -15.50
N ASP A 114 4.04 1.32 -16.50
CA ASP A 114 2.73 1.98 -16.39
C ASP A 114 2.68 3.25 -15.50
N LEU A 115 3.81 3.73 -14.94
CA LEU A 115 3.91 5.08 -14.34
C LEU A 115 4.42 6.09 -15.36
N GLU A 116 3.68 7.19 -15.53
CA GLU A 116 4.05 8.31 -16.37
C GLU A 116 4.75 9.40 -15.54
N GLU A 117 5.46 10.32 -16.20
CA GLU A 117 6.17 11.41 -15.53
C GLU A 117 5.24 12.27 -14.65
N ALA A 118 4.00 12.49 -15.10
CA ALA A 118 2.97 13.18 -14.32
C ALA A 118 2.62 12.43 -13.03
N ASP A 119 2.49 11.10 -13.08
CA ASP A 119 2.23 10.27 -11.90
C ASP A 119 3.41 10.35 -10.92
N ILE A 120 4.65 10.31 -11.44
CA ILE A 120 5.88 10.40 -10.63
C ILE A 120 5.95 11.75 -9.91
N GLN A 121 5.64 12.85 -10.60
CA GLN A 121 5.58 14.17 -9.98
C GLN A 121 4.49 14.26 -8.90
N GLN A 122 3.32 13.65 -9.12
CA GLN A 122 2.26 13.56 -8.12
C GLN A 122 2.69 12.77 -6.88
N ILE A 123 3.38 11.64 -7.09
CA ILE A 123 3.92 10.81 -6.00
C ILE A 123 4.93 11.62 -5.19
N LEU A 124 5.93 12.22 -5.84
CA LEU A 124 6.98 13.00 -5.17
C LEU A 124 6.42 14.24 -4.46
N GLY A 125 5.46 14.93 -5.07
CA GLY A 125 4.82 16.11 -4.49
C GLY A 125 3.93 15.81 -3.28
N ASN A 126 3.49 14.56 -3.12
CA ASN A 126 2.61 14.13 -2.04
C ASN A 126 3.25 13.04 -1.14
N GLN A 127 4.57 12.83 -1.25
CA GLN A 127 5.27 11.84 -0.44
C GLN A 127 5.08 12.17 1.06
N PRO A 128 4.64 11.19 1.86
CA PRO A 128 4.44 11.39 3.29
C PRO A 128 5.78 11.69 3.97
N ALA A 129 5.77 12.63 4.91
CA ALA A 129 6.90 12.86 5.80
C ALA A 129 7.12 11.63 6.70
N GLY A 130 8.31 11.50 7.29
CA GLY A 130 8.67 10.31 8.09
C GLY A 130 7.78 10.05 9.31
N ASP A 131 7.07 11.06 9.79
CA ASP A 131 6.12 11.02 10.91
C ASP A 131 4.64 11.01 10.48
N ASP A 132 4.34 11.09 9.19
CA ASP A 132 2.98 11.08 8.67
C ASP A 132 2.40 9.65 8.68
N VAL A 133 1.34 9.47 9.46
CA VAL A 133 0.63 8.18 9.62
C VAL A 133 0.11 7.63 8.30
N SER A 134 -0.21 8.50 7.32
CA SER A 134 -0.65 8.05 5.99
C SER A 134 0.42 7.27 5.23
N GLY A 135 1.70 7.44 5.58
CA GLY A 135 2.81 6.69 5.02
C GLY A 135 2.84 5.21 5.45
N ALA A 136 2.01 4.79 6.40
CA ALA A 136 1.93 3.39 6.82
C ALA A 136 1.33 2.47 5.74
N SER A 137 0.52 3.00 4.82
CA SER A 137 -0.20 2.20 3.81
C SER A 137 -0.07 2.81 2.41
N PRO A 138 0.04 2.00 1.33
CA PRO A 138 0.04 2.52 -0.03
C PRO A 138 -1.27 3.21 -0.44
N ALA A 139 -2.29 3.21 0.43
CA ALA A 139 -3.54 3.94 0.23
C ALA A 139 -3.35 5.43 -0.13
N TRP A 140 -2.30 6.09 0.39
CA TRP A 140 -2.03 7.50 0.11
C TRP A 140 -1.77 7.77 -1.39
N LEU A 141 -1.34 6.77 -2.15
CA LEU A 141 -1.15 6.90 -3.60
C LEU A 141 -2.47 7.17 -4.33
N PHE A 142 -3.56 6.56 -3.85
CA PHE A 142 -4.88 6.82 -4.38
C PHE A 142 -5.47 8.12 -3.82
N THR A 143 -5.34 8.33 -2.50
CA THR A 143 -6.10 9.39 -1.83
C THR A 143 -5.43 10.77 -1.86
N LYS A 144 -4.09 10.83 -1.78
CA LYS A 144 -3.32 12.08 -1.81
C LYS A 144 -2.69 12.33 -3.18
N ALA A 145 -1.97 11.33 -3.71
CA ALA A 145 -1.32 11.46 -5.01
C ALA A 145 -2.30 11.34 -6.20
N GLN A 146 -3.55 10.95 -5.95
CA GLN A 146 -4.63 10.87 -6.96
C GLN A 146 -4.28 9.96 -8.15
N ILE A 147 -3.46 8.93 -7.93
CA ILE A 147 -3.13 7.96 -8.96
C ILE A 147 -4.36 7.10 -9.25
N ALA A 148 -4.67 6.93 -10.53
CA ALA A 148 -5.85 6.17 -10.96
C ALA A 148 -5.82 4.73 -10.41
N PRO A 149 -6.95 4.20 -9.88
CA PRO A 149 -7.03 2.85 -9.34
C PRO A 149 -6.59 1.76 -10.33
N SER A 150 -6.90 1.95 -11.63
CA SER A 150 -6.52 1.02 -12.70
C SER A 150 -5.02 0.98 -12.97
N LYS A 151 -4.30 2.09 -12.73
CA LYS A 151 -2.83 2.12 -12.76
C LYS A 151 -2.27 1.47 -11.50
N LEU A 152 -2.78 1.84 -10.32
CA LEU A 152 -2.35 1.27 -9.04
C LEU A 152 -2.47 -0.25 -8.99
N ALA A 153 -3.56 -0.81 -9.51
CA ALA A 153 -3.75 -2.26 -9.60
C ALA A 153 -2.66 -2.99 -10.42
N LYS A 154 -2.01 -2.31 -11.37
CA LYS A 154 -0.92 -2.89 -12.17
C LYS A 154 0.44 -2.78 -11.47
N VAL A 155 0.66 -1.69 -10.74
CA VAL A 155 1.96 -1.35 -10.15
C VAL A 155 2.13 -1.77 -8.69
N GLU A 156 1.03 -2.03 -7.97
CA GLU A 156 1.05 -2.36 -6.53
C GLU A 156 1.97 -3.54 -6.17
N LYS A 157 2.16 -4.48 -7.10
CA LYS A 157 3.05 -5.63 -6.92
C LYS A 157 4.54 -5.25 -6.79
N TYR A 158 4.92 -4.06 -7.28
CA TYR A 158 6.27 -3.52 -7.20
C TYR A 158 6.45 -2.58 -6.02
N LEU A 159 5.38 -2.19 -5.33
CA LEU A 159 5.40 -1.13 -4.34
C LEU A 159 5.21 -1.66 -2.92
N THR A 160 5.85 -0.99 -1.97
CA THR A 160 5.66 -1.17 -0.53
C THR A 160 5.78 0.19 0.15
N THR A 161 5.26 0.32 1.37
CA THR A 161 5.51 1.45 2.27
C THR A 161 6.53 1.11 3.37
N HIS A 162 6.81 -0.18 3.55
CA HIS A 162 7.74 -0.68 4.54
C HIS A 162 9.07 -1.10 3.90
N PRO A 163 10.22 -0.76 4.52
CA PRO A 163 11.52 -1.18 4.01
C PRO A 163 11.73 -2.68 4.23
N THR A 164 12.22 -3.37 3.20
CA THR A 164 12.67 -4.77 3.31
C THR A 164 14.16 -4.88 3.61
N ALA A 165 14.93 -3.80 3.46
CA ALA A 165 16.34 -3.75 3.86
C ALA A 165 16.69 -2.33 4.30
N VAL A 166 17.58 -2.21 5.29
CA VAL A 166 18.09 -0.93 5.79
C VAL A 166 19.61 -0.95 5.85
N ARG A 167 20.21 0.19 5.57
CA ARG A 167 21.65 0.42 5.72
C ARG A 167 21.88 1.31 6.92
N VAL A 168 22.77 0.90 7.80
CA VAL A 168 23.14 1.62 9.03
C VAL A 168 24.61 1.96 8.97
N GLN A 169 24.95 3.22 9.23
CA GLN A 169 26.33 3.65 9.42
C GLN A 169 26.53 4.01 10.90
N VAL A 170 27.49 3.35 11.54
CA VAL A 170 27.85 3.56 12.93
C VAL A 170 29.21 4.21 12.99
N ALA A 171 29.26 5.41 13.55
CA ALA A 171 30.48 6.16 13.77
C ALA A 171 30.80 6.22 15.26
N ALA A 172 32.04 5.92 15.62
CA ALA A 172 32.54 6.02 16.99
C ALA A 172 33.85 6.80 17.04
N ARG A 173 33.97 7.73 17.98
CA ARG A 173 35.20 8.46 18.27
C ARG A 173 35.44 8.47 19.78
N VAL A 174 36.68 8.19 20.18
CA VAL A 174 37.08 8.31 21.59
C VAL A 174 37.48 9.75 21.86
N LYS A 175 37.00 10.33 22.97
CA LYS A 175 37.34 11.71 23.36
C LYS A 175 38.85 11.87 23.49
N GLY A 176 39.42 12.84 22.78
CA GLY A 176 40.87 13.10 22.74
C GLY A 176 41.65 12.25 21.74
N ALA A 177 41.04 11.26 21.09
CA ALA A 177 41.66 10.51 20.02
C ALA A 177 41.49 11.22 18.67
N LYS A 178 42.53 11.20 17.84
CA LYS A 178 42.48 11.67 16.45
C LYS A 178 41.83 10.63 15.51
N SER A 179 41.79 9.37 15.94
CA SER A 179 41.20 8.28 15.18
C SER A 179 39.71 8.16 15.46
N ALA A 180 38.96 7.78 14.43
CA ALA A 180 37.56 7.41 14.53
C ALA A 180 37.35 6.08 13.81
N ALA A 181 36.37 5.31 14.26
CA ALA A 181 35.91 4.12 13.58
C ALA A 181 34.59 4.44 12.87
N LEU A 182 34.43 3.93 11.65
CA LEU A 182 33.19 4.01 10.90
C LEU A 182 32.89 2.62 10.34
N MET A 183 31.72 2.10 10.66
CA MET A 183 31.24 0.82 10.15
C MET A 183 29.92 1.01 9.41
N GLU A 184 29.76 0.33 8.29
CA GLU A 184 28.50 0.26 7.55
C GLU A 184 27.97 -1.17 7.61
N GLY A 185 26.72 -1.33 8.04
CA GLY A 185 26.01 -2.59 8.07
C GLY A 185 24.76 -2.53 7.17
N THR A 186 24.46 -3.62 6.47
CA THR A 186 23.17 -3.81 5.80
C THR A 186 22.36 -4.87 6.54
N ILE A 187 21.13 -4.52 6.90
CA ILE A 187 20.21 -5.37 7.63
C ILE A 187 19.04 -5.69 6.71
N ASP A 188 18.80 -6.97 6.47
CA ASP A 188 17.61 -7.48 5.80
C ASP A 188 16.47 -7.64 6.81
N LEU A 189 15.30 -7.13 6.44
CA LEU A 189 14.04 -7.11 7.19
C LEU A 189 12.93 -7.87 6.45
N GLY A 190 13.19 -8.44 5.28
CA GLY A 190 12.19 -9.13 4.46
C GLY A 190 11.77 -10.50 4.99
N GLY A 191 12.56 -11.07 5.92
CA GLY A 191 12.27 -12.34 6.58
C GLY A 191 11.59 -12.19 7.95
N PRO A 192 11.20 -13.30 8.60
CA PRO A 192 10.54 -13.30 9.91
C PRO A 192 11.44 -12.80 11.05
N ARG A 193 12.75 -12.68 10.82
CA ARG A 193 13.73 -12.15 11.77
C ARG A 193 14.72 -11.27 11.00
N PRO A 194 15.06 -10.07 11.52
CA PRO A 194 16.12 -9.24 10.96
C PRO A 194 17.45 -9.98 10.88
N ARG A 195 18.21 -9.78 9.79
CA ARG A 195 19.52 -10.42 9.59
C ARG A 195 20.55 -9.40 9.11
N LEU A 196 21.74 -9.41 9.70
CA LEU A 196 22.88 -8.65 9.17
C LEU A 196 23.43 -9.39 7.95
N THR A 197 23.31 -8.81 6.77
CA THR A 197 23.75 -9.42 5.50
C THR A 197 25.13 -8.97 5.07
N SER A 198 25.53 -7.75 5.44
CA SER A 198 26.85 -7.20 5.13
C SER A 198 27.35 -6.32 6.27
N LEU A 199 28.65 -6.38 6.54
CA LEU A 199 29.35 -5.47 7.42
C LEU A 199 30.64 -5.03 6.73
N ARG A 200 30.84 -3.72 6.62
CA ARG A 200 32.02 -3.12 6.01
C ARG A 200 32.66 -2.14 6.98
N ASP A 201 33.95 -2.32 7.20
CA ASP A 201 34.77 -1.32 7.88
C ASP A 201 35.13 -0.20 6.90
N LEU A 202 34.82 1.03 7.29
CA LEU A 202 35.09 2.28 6.57
C LEU A 202 35.94 3.23 7.44
N SER A 203 36.67 2.70 8.41
CA SER A 203 37.49 3.49 9.33
C SER A 203 38.60 4.28 8.63
N ASP A 204 39.02 3.84 7.43
CA ASP A 204 39.91 4.58 6.54
C ASP A 204 39.28 5.88 6.01
N GLN A 205 37.96 5.90 5.83
CA GLN A 205 37.18 7.04 5.36
C GLN A 205 36.62 7.91 6.51
N ALA A 206 36.75 7.45 7.76
CA ALA A 206 36.17 8.11 8.93
C ALA A 206 36.68 9.55 9.13
N SER A 207 37.91 9.86 8.72
CA SER A 207 38.47 11.21 8.78
C SER A 207 37.80 12.21 7.83
N THR A 208 37.21 11.71 6.74
CA THR A 208 36.54 12.52 5.70
C THR A 208 35.03 12.63 5.95
N LEU A 209 34.42 11.54 6.45
CA LEU A 209 32.97 11.42 6.58
C LEU A 209 32.42 11.92 7.92
N LEU A 210 33.27 12.04 8.94
CA LEU A 210 32.83 12.50 10.26
C LEU A 210 33.10 13.98 10.46
N PRO A 211 32.16 14.73 11.07
CA PRO A 211 32.40 16.11 11.42
C PRO A 211 33.67 16.24 12.27
N GLN A 212 34.49 17.22 11.93
CA GLN A 212 35.67 17.59 12.71
C GLN A 212 35.16 18.06 14.08
N ALA A 213 35.81 17.60 15.16
CA ALA A 213 35.46 18.08 16.49
C ALA A 213 35.74 19.60 16.57
N PRO A 214 34.90 20.38 17.27
CA PRO A 214 35.21 21.78 17.58
C PRO A 214 36.47 21.91 18.44
#